data_AF-A0A6J5VAB7-F1
#
_entry.id   AF-A0A6J5VAB7-F1
#
_cell.length_a   1.000
_cell.length_b   1.000
_cell.length_c   1.000
_cell.angle_alpha   90.00
_cell.angle_beta   90.00
_cell.angle_gamma   90.00
#
_symmetry.space_group_name_H-M   'P 1'
#
loop_
_entity.id
_entity.type
_entity.pdbx_description
1 polymer ?
#
loop_
_entity_poly.entity_id
_entity_poly.type
_entity_poly.pdbx_seq_one_letter_code
_entity_poly.pdbx_strand_id
1 'polypeptide(L)'
;MPPRRRNKPDPNINRRSAVKNLEPSLKEVEEREGEKVSTHEIFTKGTPVEVSSDEEGFNGAWFAATIVEAVGEDKFLIEYQSLRTEDDSAFLREEIDTLHIRPCPPETVVDHFSLLQEVDGYYNDGWWVGVISKVLRGSRYIVYFRGTYEEIEFQHSELRLHQDWIGGKWVMASRFHLPAETYSMCAVSASNDDDSFASVITGANGKVSYEYLLW
;
A
#
# COMPACT_ATOMS: atom_id res chain seq x y z
N MET A 1 23.55 84.10 -27.03
CA MET A 1 22.44 84.27 -26.06
C MET A 1 21.69 82.94 -25.91
N PRO A 2 21.13 82.66 -24.71
CA PRO A 2 20.71 81.34 -24.23
C PRO A 2 19.32 80.90 -24.79
N PRO A 3 18.89 79.64 -24.58
CA PRO A 3 17.87 79.00 -25.41
C PRO A 3 16.45 79.32 -24.94
N ARG A 4 15.52 79.43 -25.90
CA ARG A 4 14.07 79.47 -25.65
C ARG A 4 13.50 78.06 -25.80
N ARG A 5 12.99 77.53 -24.69
CA ARG A 5 12.11 76.36 -24.67
C ARG A 5 10.76 76.70 -25.30
N ARG A 6 10.26 75.81 -26.14
CA ARG A 6 9.01 75.03 -26.00
C ARG A 6 8.42 74.77 -27.39
N ASN A 7 8.17 73.50 -27.71
CA ASN A 7 6.82 72.93 -27.82
C ASN A 7 6.91 71.46 -28.26
N LYS A 8 6.17 70.59 -27.56
CA LYS A 8 5.69 69.29 -28.05
C LYS A 8 4.50 69.60 -28.97
N PRO A 9 4.25 68.85 -30.06
CA PRO A 9 3.48 67.60 -29.96
C PRO A 9 3.97 66.59 -31.06
N ASP A 10 3.42 65.42 -31.38
CA ASP A 10 2.12 64.76 -31.21
C ASP A 10 2.32 63.23 -31.46
N PRO A 11 1.28 62.36 -31.49
CA PRO A 11 1.40 60.95 -31.14
C PRO A 11 1.48 60.02 -32.37
N ASN A 12 2.02 58.84 -32.10
CA ASN A 12 1.78 57.58 -32.82
C ASN A 12 2.20 57.52 -34.30
N ILE A 13 3.36 56.89 -34.59
CA ILE A 13 3.47 55.83 -35.61
C ILE A 13 4.74 54.99 -35.36
N ASN A 14 4.45 53.78 -34.92
CA ASN A 14 5.18 52.51 -34.92
C ASN A 14 6.46 52.41 -35.78
N ARG A 15 7.56 51.89 -35.18
CA ARG A 15 8.30 50.72 -35.69
C ARG A 15 9.49 50.34 -34.80
N ARG A 16 9.41 49.07 -34.33
CA ARG A 16 10.53 48.16 -34.02
C ARG A 16 11.42 48.55 -32.83
N SER A 17 11.37 47.74 -31.77
CA SER A 17 12.47 46.87 -31.34
C SER A 17 12.18 46.21 -29.99
N ALA A 18 12.14 44.88 -30.01
CA ALA A 18 12.57 43.97 -28.95
C ALA A 18 12.11 44.24 -27.50
N VAL A 19 11.00 43.61 -27.11
CA VAL A 19 10.91 42.95 -25.81
C VAL A 19 10.31 41.57 -26.05
N LYS A 20 11.20 40.58 -26.22
CA LYS A 20 10.86 39.17 -26.09
C LYS A 20 10.59 38.92 -24.61
N ASN A 21 9.34 39.09 -24.19
CA ASN A 21 8.81 38.25 -23.14
C ASN A 21 8.77 36.84 -23.71
N LEU A 22 9.46 35.91 -23.07
CA LEU A 22 8.96 34.56 -22.82
C LEU A 22 9.82 34.04 -21.67
N GLU A 23 9.30 34.21 -20.46
CA GLU A 23 9.60 33.28 -19.37
C GLU A 23 9.32 31.86 -19.88
N PRO A 24 10.19 30.87 -19.64
CA PRO A 24 9.88 29.50 -19.99
C PRO A 24 8.70 29.05 -19.14
N SER A 25 7.58 28.81 -19.79
CA SER A 25 6.39 28.21 -19.20
C SER A 25 6.74 26.87 -18.56
N LEU A 26 6.24 26.66 -17.34
CA LEU A 26 6.29 25.47 -16.49
C LEU A 26 5.67 24.20 -17.14
N LYS A 27 6.17 23.78 -18.31
CA LYS A 27 5.73 22.57 -19.03
C LYS A 27 6.86 21.77 -19.69
N GLU A 28 8.09 21.89 -19.16
CA GLU A 28 9.22 21.04 -19.58
C GLU A 28 9.91 20.47 -18.34
N VAL A 29 9.20 19.62 -17.62
CA VAL A 29 9.82 18.50 -16.92
C VAL A 29 9.14 17.28 -17.50
N GLU A 30 9.60 16.90 -18.69
CA GLU A 30 9.16 15.72 -19.40
C GLU A 30 9.28 14.50 -18.47
N GLU A 31 8.12 13.88 -18.26
CA GLU A 31 7.99 12.52 -17.80
C GLU A 31 8.89 11.65 -18.68
N ARG A 32 9.89 11.03 -18.05
CA ARG A 32 10.65 9.96 -18.69
C ARG A 32 9.67 8.80 -18.87
N GLU A 33 9.16 8.64 -20.08
CA GLU A 33 8.38 7.48 -20.48
C GLU A 33 9.24 6.22 -20.29
N GLY A 34 9.07 5.58 -19.13
CA GLY A 34 9.26 4.16 -19.03
C GLY A 34 8.22 3.50 -19.94
N GLU A 35 8.65 2.51 -20.71
CA GLU A 35 7.84 1.63 -21.54
C GLU A 35 6.51 1.28 -20.82
N LYS A 36 5.43 2.00 -21.15
CA LYS A 36 4.09 1.76 -20.59
C LYS A 36 3.57 0.49 -21.25
N VAL A 37 3.82 -0.66 -20.64
CA VAL A 37 3.11 -1.89 -20.98
C VAL A 37 1.62 -1.58 -20.84
N SER A 38 0.89 -1.75 -21.93
CA SER A 38 -0.55 -1.52 -21.97
C SER A 38 -1.22 -2.47 -20.98
N THR A 39 -2.02 -1.95 -20.05
CA THR A 39 -2.80 -2.76 -19.08
C THR A 39 -3.63 -3.83 -19.78
N HIS A 40 -4.14 -3.53 -20.98
CA HIS A 40 -4.90 -4.48 -21.80
C HIS A 40 -4.09 -5.65 -22.38
N GLU A 41 -2.76 -5.53 -22.48
CA GLU A 41 -1.91 -6.64 -22.94
C GLU A 41 -1.68 -7.67 -21.83
N ILE A 42 -1.66 -7.23 -20.57
CA ILE A 42 -1.50 -8.09 -19.40
C ILE A 42 -2.85 -8.71 -18.99
N PHE A 43 -3.93 -7.93 -19.10
CA PHE A 43 -5.26 -8.27 -18.59
C PHE A 43 -6.18 -8.74 -19.72
N THR A 44 -5.93 -9.94 -20.23
CA THR A 44 -6.77 -10.56 -21.28
C THR A 44 -7.75 -11.58 -20.70
N LYS A 45 -8.80 -11.91 -21.46
CA LYS A 45 -9.79 -12.93 -21.08
C LYS A 45 -9.10 -14.26 -20.70
N GLY A 46 -9.47 -14.78 -19.53
CA GLY A 46 -8.91 -16.01 -18.96
C GLY A 46 -7.65 -15.78 -18.11
N THR A 47 -7.14 -14.56 -18.02
CA THR A 47 -5.97 -14.27 -17.17
C THR A 47 -6.36 -14.33 -15.70
N PRO A 48 -5.63 -15.11 -14.85
CA PRO A 48 -5.81 -15.07 -13.41
C PRO A 48 -5.21 -13.78 -12.84
N VAL A 49 -5.95 -13.16 -11.94
CA VAL A 49 -5.64 -11.85 -11.35
C VAL A 49 -5.98 -11.86 -9.85
N GLU A 50 -5.48 -10.86 -9.15
CA GLU A 50 -5.97 -10.50 -7.83
C GLU A 50 -6.68 -9.15 -7.90
N VAL A 51 -7.81 -9.05 -7.19
CA VAL A 51 -8.61 -7.82 -7.14
C VAL A 51 -8.78 -7.33 -5.70
N SER A 52 -8.80 -6.02 -5.52
CA SER A 52 -9.03 -5.36 -4.25
C SER A 52 -10.32 -4.53 -4.29
N SER A 53 -10.77 -4.06 -3.13
CA SER A 53 -11.94 -3.17 -3.02
C SER A 53 -11.68 -2.11 -1.96
N ASP A 54 -12.10 -0.87 -2.24
CA ASP A 54 -12.09 0.24 -1.28
C ASP A 54 -13.32 0.24 -0.36
N GLU A 55 -14.22 -0.74 -0.51
CA GLU A 55 -15.37 -0.89 0.35
C GLU A 55 -14.95 -1.09 1.82
N GLU A 56 -15.74 -0.50 2.72
CA GLU A 56 -15.50 -0.60 4.15
C GLU A 56 -15.48 -2.09 4.56
N GLY A 57 -14.42 -2.49 5.25
CA GLY A 57 -14.19 -3.89 5.63
C GLY A 57 -13.34 -4.71 4.67
N PHE A 58 -13.10 -4.28 3.43
CA PHE A 58 -12.25 -4.99 2.45
C PHE A 58 -10.90 -4.32 2.17
N ASN A 59 -10.65 -3.20 2.85
CA ASN A 59 -9.40 -2.45 2.72
C ASN A 59 -8.19 -3.33 3.08
N GLY A 60 -7.26 -3.50 2.13
CA GLY A 60 -6.05 -4.31 2.31
C GLY A 60 -6.24 -5.80 2.00
N ALA A 61 -7.39 -6.22 1.47
CA ALA A 61 -7.63 -7.56 0.98
C ALA A 61 -7.42 -7.68 -0.54
N TRP A 62 -6.90 -8.82 -0.96
CA TRP A 62 -6.74 -9.21 -2.36
C TRP A 62 -7.40 -10.57 -2.60
N PHE A 63 -8.38 -10.62 -3.49
CA PHE A 63 -9.14 -11.83 -3.80
C PHE A 63 -8.74 -12.38 -5.16
N ALA A 64 -8.61 -13.71 -5.25
CA ALA A 64 -8.27 -14.37 -6.50
C ALA A 64 -9.47 -14.36 -7.45
N ALA A 65 -9.23 -13.95 -8.69
CA ALA A 65 -10.25 -13.85 -9.73
C ALA A 65 -9.68 -14.21 -11.11
N THR A 66 -10.55 -14.26 -12.12
CA THR A 66 -10.20 -14.46 -13.52
C THR A 66 -10.91 -13.42 -14.38
N ILE A 67 -10.21 -12.86 -15.36
CA ILE A 67 -10.82 -11.92 -16.31
C ILE A 67 -11.79 -12.63 -17.23
N VAL A 68 -13.05 -12.18 -17.27
CA VAL A 68 -14.09 -12.68 -18.17
C VAL A 68 -14.05 -11.91 -19.49
N GLU A 69 -13.99 -10.59 -19.43
CA GLU A 69 -13.87 -9.70 -20.59
C GLU A 69 -13.48 -8.26 -20.19
N ALA A 70 -12.96 -7.50 -21.14
CA ALA A 70 -12.76 -6.06 -20.98
C ALA A 70 -14.08 -5.32 -21.16
N VAL A 71 -14.35 -4.35 -20.28
CA VAL A 71 -15.56 -3.52 -20.29
C VAL A 71 -15.13 -2.06 -20.43
N GLY A 72 -15.06 -1.57 -21.67
CA GLY A 72 -14.53 -0.24 -21.95
C GLY A 72 -12.99 -0.17 -21.86
N GLU A 73 -12.45 1.01 -21.57
CA GLU A 73 -11.00 1.26 -21.58
C GLU A 73 -10.31 1.01 -20.22
N ASP A 74 -11.05 1.16 -19.11
CA ASP A 74 -10.47 1.18 -17.76
C ASP A 74 -11.11 0.15 -16.79
N LYS A 75 -11.93 -0.78 -17.30
CA LYS A 75 -12.60 -1.79 -16.47
C LYS A 75 -12.58 -3.17 -17.07
N PHE A 76 -12.68 -4.17 -16.20
CA PHE A 76 -12.82 -5.57 -16.56
C PHE A 76 -13.97 -6.21 -15.80
N LEU A 77 -14.74 -7.05 -16.49
CA LEU A 77 -15.62 -8.00 -15.82
C LEU A 77 -14.75 -9.17 -15.35
N ILE A 78 -14.76 -9.45 -14.06
CA ILE A 78 -14.06 -10.59 -13.47
C ILE A 78 -15.03 -11.61 -12.90
N GLU A 79 -14.53 -12.82 -12.65
CA GLU A 79 -15.21 -13.86 -11.87
C GLU A 79 -14.28 -14.27 -10.73
N TYR A 80 -14.76 -14.18 -9.49
CA TYR A 80 -14.00 -14.60 -8.30
C TYR A 80 -13.81 -16.11 -8.28
N GLN A 81 -12.68 -16.58 -7.75
CA GLN A 81 -12.38 -18.03 -7.67
C GLN A 81 -13.04 -18.71 -6.47
N SER A 82 -13.32 -17.94 -5.41
CA SER A 82 -13.81 -18.43 -4.12
C SER A 82 -15.15 -17.80 -3.72
N LEU A 83 -15.38 -16.53 -4.05
CA LEU A 83 -16.60 -15.82 -3.68
C LEU A 83 -17.80 -16.24 -4.54
N ARG A 84 -18.95 -16.43 -3.88
CA ARG A 84 -20.19 -16.95 -4.45
C ARG A 84 -21.30 -15.89 -4.43
N THR A 85 -22.31 -16.08 -5.27
CA THR A 85 -23.56 -15.31 -5.21
C THR A 85 -24.30 -15.58 -3.90
N GLU A 86 -25.22 -14.68 -3.51
CA GLU A 86 -26.01 -14.83 -2.27
C GLU A 86 -26.79 -16.15 -2.18
N ASP A 87 -27.21 -16.69 -3.34
CA ASP A 87 -27.92 -17.95 -3.47
C ASP A 87 -27.00 -19.17 -3.68
N ASP A 88 -25.67 -18.97 -3.62
CA ASP A 88 -24.62 -19.97 -3.85
C ASP A 88 -24.71 -20.69 -5.22
N SER A 89 -25.46 -20.12 -6.17
CA SER A 89 -25.71 -20.76 -7.47
C SER A 89 -24.53 -20.64 -8.44
N ALA A 90 -23.71 -19.59 -8.29
CA ALA A 90 -22.59 -19.28 -9.17
C ALA A 90 -21.45 -18.58 -8.43
N PHE A 91 -20.29 -18.51 -9.08
CA PHE A 91 -19.23 -17.61 -8.64
C PHE A 91 -19.61 -16.16 -8.89
N LEU A 92 -19.23 -15.29 -7.96
CA LEU A 92 -19.52 -13.86 -8.03
C LEU A 92 -18.78 -13.23 -9.20
N ARG A 93 -19.44 -12.32 -9.91
CA ARG A 93 -18.86 -11.52 -11.00
C ARG A 93 -19.10 -10.05 -10.75
N GLU A 94 -18.07 -9.25 -10.98
CA GLU A 94 -18.09 -7.80 -10.74
C GLU A 94 -17.28 -7.07 -11.81
N GLU A 95 -17.65 -5.81 -12.08
CA GLU A 95 -16.84 -4.91 -12.88
C GLU A 95 -15.83 -4.20 -11.98
N ILE A 96 -14.55 -4.44 -12.23
CA ILE A 96 -13.43 -3.89 -11.45
C ILE A 96 -12.64 -2.90 -12.30
N ASP A 97 -12.27 -1.78 -11.70
CA ASP A 97 -11.42 -0.76 -12.31
C ASP A 97 -9.96 -1.22 -12.40
N THR A 98 -9.24 -0.78 -13.42
CA THR A 98 -7.79 -1.03 -13.59
C THR A 98 -6.93 -0.66 -12.36
N LEU A 99 -7.41 0.24 -11.49
CA LEU A 99 -6.74 0.60 -10.23
C LEU A 99 -6.82 -0.49 -9.16
N HIS A 100 -7.82 -1.38 -9.24
CA HIS A 100 -8.11 -2.43 -8.26
C HIS A 100 -7.76 -3.83 -8.76
N ILE A 101 -6.97 -3.95 -9.83
CA ILE A 101 -6.56 -5.21 -10.43
C ILE A 101 -5.04 -5.30 -10.52
N ARG A 102 -4.50 -6.47 -10.19
CA ARG A 102 -3.08 -6.81 -10.39
C ARG A 102 -2.96 -8.25 -10.90
N PRO A 103 -1.84 -8.61 -11.54
CA PRO A 103 -1.56 -10.02 -11.85
C PRO A 103 -1.50 -10.86 -10.56
N CYS A 104 -1.45 -12.18 -10.67
CA CYS A 104 -1.04 -12.98 -9.51
C CYS A 104 0.43 -12.69 -9.17
N PRO A 105 0.78 -12.51 -7.89
CA PRO A 105 2.16 -12.30 -7.49
C PRO A 105 3.01 -13.53 -7.82
N PRO A 106 4.30 -13.33 -8.16
CA PRO A 106 5.22 -14.43 -8.38
C PRO A 106 5.38 -15.20 -7.07
N GLU A 107 5.45 -16.52 -7.20
CA GLU A 107 5.68 -17.40 -6.07
C GLU A 107 7.06 -17.12 -5.46
N THR A 108 7.10 -16.87 -4.16
CA THR A 108 8.32 -16.61 -3.40
C THR A 108 8.51 -17.74 -2.39
N VAL A 109 9.65 -18.44 -2.51
CA VAL A 109 10.02 -19.45 -1.52
C VAL A 109 10.66 -18.74 -0.32
N VAL A 110 10.02 -18.85 0.84
CA VAL A 110 10.48 -18.26 2.09
C VAL A 110 10.67 -19.37 3.11
N ASP A 111 11.89 -19.54 3.63
CA ASP A 111 12.15 -20.59 4.62
C ASP A 111 11.49 -20.30 5.98
N HIS A 112 11.47 -19.03 6.40
CA HIS A 112 10.86 -18.57 7.64
C HIS A 112 10.53 -17.09 7.58
N PHE A 113 9.48 -16.68 8.29
CA PHE A 113 9.17 -15.26 8.48
C PHE A 113 9.79 -14.73 9.77
N SER A 114 10.16 -13.46 9.76
CA SER A 114 10.75 -12.74 10.88
C SER A 114 9.74 -11.82 11.57
N LEU A 115 9.99 -11.50 12.84
CA LEU A 115 9.24 -10.47 13.55
C LEU A 115 9.28 -9.14 12.77
N LEU A 116 8.15 -8.42 12.74
CA LEU A 116 7.94 -7.17 12.00
C LEU A 116 8.02 -7.29 10.47
N GLN A 117 8.09 -8.51 9.93
CA GLN A 117 8.01 -8.70 8.48
C GLN A 117 6.58 -8.54 7.99
N GLU A 118 6.41 -7.78 6.90
CA GLU A 118 5.13 -7.61 6.23
C GLU A 118 4.82 -8.84 5.36
N VAL A 119 3.61 -9.36 5.50
CA VAL A 119 3.14 -10.60 4.88
C VAL A 119 1.70 -10.43 4.43
N ASP A 120 1.28 -11.25 3.47
CA ASP A 120 -0.16 -11.46 3.24
C ASP A 120 -0.58 -12.75 3.96
N GLY A 121 -1.61 -12.67 4.80
CA GLY A 121 -2.25 -13.83 5.43
C GLY A 121 -3.51 -14.24 4.68
N TYR A 122 -3.62 -15.53 4.35
CA TYR A 122 -4.80 -16.08 3.68
C TYR A 122 -5.92 -16.34 4.68
N TYR A 123 -6.97 -15.51 4.63
CA TYR A 123 -8.09 -15.55 5.56
C TYR A 123 -9.38 -15.11 4.87
N ASN A 124 -10.51 -15.77 5.17
CA ASN A 124 -11.81 -15.50 4.54
C ASN A 124 -11.71 -15.36 3.00
N ASP A 125 -11.09 -16.36 2.38
CA ASP A 125 -10.95 -16.47 0.92
C ASP A 125 -10.13 -15.39 0.20
N GLY A 126 -9.46 -14.52 0.96
CA GLY A 126 -8.60 -13.44 0.46
C GLY A 126 -7.23 -13.39 1.12
N TRP A 127 -6.31 -12.64 0.51
CA TRP A 127 -4.99 -12.33 1.02
C TRP A 127 -4.99 -10.96 1.70
N TRP A 128 -4.72 -10.93 3.00
CA TRP A 128 -4.80 -9.71 3.81
C TRP A 128 -3.41 -9.24 4.21
N VAL A 129 -3.12 -7.97 3.95
CA VAL A 129 -1.82 -7.38 4.33
C VAL A 129 -1.74 -7.24 5.85
N GLY A 130 -0.69 -7.80 6.44
CA GLY A 130 -0.43 -7.74 7.86
C GLY A 130 1.07 -7.80 8.19
N VAL A 131 1.38 -7.76 9.48
CA VAL A 131 2.77 -7.79 9.97
C VAL A 131 2.93 -8.87 11.03
N ILE A 132 4.02 -9.64 10.96
CA ILE A 132 4.33 -10.67 11.95
C ILE A 132 4.58 -10.01 13.30
N SER A 133 3.69 -10.22 14.27
CA SER A 133 3.82 -9.70 15.63
C SER A 133 4.42 -10.72 16.59
N LYS A 134 4.32 -12.03 16.31
CA LYS A 134 4.98 -13.11 17.08
C LYS A 134 5.40 -14.26 16.17
N VAL A 135 6.57 -14.83 16.43
CA VAL A 135 7.05 -16.07 15.79
C VAL A 135 6.92 -17.21 16.79
N LEU A 136 6.14 -18.23 16.46
CA LEU A 136 5.85 -19.37 17.33
C LEU A 136 6.64 -20.61 16.89
N ARG A 137 6.68 -21.63 17.76
CA ARG A 137 7.23 -22.94 17.40
C ARG A 137 6.33 -23.68 16.41
N GLY A 138 6.95 -24.47 15.54
CA GLY A 138 6.25 -25.31 14.56
C GLY A 138 5.83 -24.57 13.30
N SER A 139 6.59 -23.54 12.87
CA SER A 139 6.31 -22.76 11.66
C SER A 139 4.92 -22.10 11.69
N ARG A 140 4.58 -21.53 12.85
CA ARG A 140 3.35 -20.78 13.09
C ARG A 140 3.71 -19.35 13.47
N TYR A 141 2.83 -18.42 13.13
CA TYR A 141 3.08 -17.00 13.28
C TYR A 141 1.79 -16.32 13.73
N ILE A 142 1.91 -15.26 14.52
CA ILE A 142 0.79 -14.36 14.77
C ILE A 142 1.00 -13.12 13.90
N VAL A 143 0.00 -12.80 13.10
CA VAL A 143 -0.03 -11.65 12.21
C VAL A 143 -0.98 -10.62 12.78
N TYR A 144 -0.51 -9.37 12.87
CA TYR A 144 -1.29 -8.22 13.26
C TYR A 144 -1.81 -7.49 12.01
N PHE A 145 -3.13 -7.26 11.96
CA PHE A 145 -3.81 -6.54 10.89
C PHE A 145 -4.11 -5.10 11.31
N ARG A 146 -3.48 -4.12 10.64
CA ARG A 146 -3.62 -2.70 11.02
C ARG A 146 -5.03 -2.15 10.81
N GLY A 147 -5.75 -2.66 9.82
CA GLY A 147 -7.10 -2.19 9.50
C GLY A 147 -8.14 -2.57 10.57
N THR A 148 -8.02 -3.76 11.16
CA THR A 148 -8.98 -4.29 12.14
C THR A 148 -8.45 -4.27 13.58
N TYR A 149 -7.15 -4.00 13.78
CA TYR A 149 -6.46 -4.08 15.08
C TYR A 149 -6.46 -5.50 15.70
N GLU A 150 -6.59 -6.52 14.86
CA GLU A 150 -6.66 -7.93 15.29
C GLU A 150 -5.31 -8.64 15.15
N GLU A 151 -5.10 -9.67 15.98
CA GLU A 151 -4.01 -10.63 15.87
C GLU A 151 -4.59 -12.01 15.57
N ILE A 152 -4.13 -12.66 14.50
CA ILE A 152 -4.59 -14.00 14.09
C ILE A 152 -3.37 -14.91 13.92
N GLU A 153 -3.50 -16.17 14.34
CA GLU A 153 -2.47 -17.19 14.16
C GLU A 153 -2.60 -17.84 12.78
N PHE A 154 -1.48 -17.95 12.07
CA PHE A 154 -1.36 -18.59 10.76
C PHE A 154 -0.28 -19.68 10.77
N GLN A 155 -0.51 -20.73 10.00
CA GLN A 155 0.53 -21.65 9.57
C GLN A 155 1.38 -21.02 8.48
N HIS A 156 2.61 -21.47 8.34
CA HIS A 156 3.53 -20.99 7.30
C HIS A 156 2.95 -21.07 5.88
N SER A 157 2.18 -22.12 5.56
CA SER A 157 1.55 -22.30 4.25
C SER A 157 0.40 -21.33 3.95
N GLU A 158 -0.12 -20.66 4.97
CA GLU A 158 -1.20 -19.67 4.86
C GLU A 158 -0.65 -18.25 4.73
N LEU A 159 0.67 -18.10 4.69
CA LEU A 159 1.36 -16.84 4.56
C LEU A 159 2.17 -16.79 3.27
N ARG A 160 2.25 -15.60 2.70
CA ARG A 160 3.23 -15.28 1.65
C ARG A 160 3.87 -13.94 1.94
N LEU A 161 5.02 -13.69 1.34
CA LEU A 161 5.69 -12.40 1.46
C LEU A 161 4.86 -11.32 0.76
N HIS A 162 4.62 -10.20 1.43
CA HIS A 162 3.86 -9.10 0.85
C HIS A 162 4.64 -8.47 -0.33
N GLN A 163 3.91 -8.23 -1.43
CA GLN A 163 4.44 -7.66 -2.67
C GLN A 163 3.47 -6.61 -3.21
N ASP A 164 4.01 -5.48 -3.62
CA ASP A 164 3.28 -4.40 -4.27
C ASP A 164 3.39 -4.50 -5.79
N TRP A 165 2.30 -4.23 -6.49
CA TRP A 165 2.29 -4.10 -7.94
C TRP A 165 2.34 -2.62 -8.32
N ILE A 166 3.52 -2.12 -8.73
CA ILE A 166 3.76 -0.70 -8.96
C ILE A 166 4.39 -0.51 -10.35
N GLY A 167 3.74 0.28 -11.20
CA GLY A 167 4.29 0.63 -12.52
C GLY A 167 4.56 -0.58 -13.41
N GLY A 168 3.70 -1.60 -13.35
CA GLY A 168 3.83 -2.82 -14.15
C GLY A 168 4.89 -3.81 -13.64
N LYS A 169 5.35 -3.68 -12.39
CA LYS A 169 6.36 -4.55 -11.79
C LYS A 169 6.01 -4.92 -10.36
N TRP A 170 6.40 -6.14 -9.97
CA TRP A 170 6.36 -6.58 -8.58
C TRP A 170 7.53 -6.00 -7.80
N VAL A 171 7.22 -5.38 -6.68
CA VAL A 171 8.19 -4.80 -5.75
C VAL A 171 7.97 -5.44 -4.39
N MET A 172 9.05 -5.92 -3.79
CA MET A 172 8.99 -6.42 -2.42
C MET A 172 8.82 -5.23 -1.47
N ALA A 173 7.90 -5.36 -0.50
CA ALA A 173 7.83 -4.40 0.58
C ALA A 173 9.21 -4.30 1.25
N SER A 174 9.83 -3.13 1.15
CA SER A 174 11.12 -2.90 1.80
C SER A 174 10.90 -3.07 3.29
N ARG A 175 11.81 -3.79 3.97
CA ARG A 175 11.85 -3.85 5.45
C ARG A 175 11.97 -2.44 6.00
N PHE A 176 10.85 -1.74 6.16
CA PHE A 176 10.81 -0.47 6.85
C PHE A 176 11.23 -0.76 8.27
N HIS A 177 12.49 -0.42 8.58
CA HIS A 177 12.94 -0.22 9.95
C HIS A 177 12.16 0.98 10.47
N LEU A 178 10.95 0.74 10.97
CA LEU A 178 10.35 1.71 11.86
C LEU A 178 11.31 1.84 13.05
N PRO A 179 11.71 3.06 13.45
CA PRO A 179 12.40 3.26 14.71
C PRO A 179 11.59 2.59 15.82
N ALA A 180 12.24 1.91 16.75
CA ALA A 180 11.61 1.13 17.82
C ALA A 180 10.62 1.93 18.70
N GLU A 181 10.51 3.25 18.52
CA GLU A 181 9.64 4.15 19.28
C GLU A 181 8.17 4.18 18.81
N THR A 182 7.82 3.63 17.64
CA THR A 182 6.41 3.58 17.19
C THR A 182 5.67 2.28 17.55
N TYR A 183 6.36 1.28 18.11
CA TYR A 183 5.76 0.04 18.64
C TYR A 183 5.76 0.05 20.17
N SER A 184 5.10 1.06 20.75
CA SER A 184 4.78 1.06 22.18
C SER A 184 3.27 1.24 22.37
N MET A 185 2.51 0.27 21.85
CA MET A 185 1.19 -0.12 22.37
C MET A 185 0.87 -1.49 21.76
N CYS A 186 0.31 -2.40 22.56
CA CYS A 186 0.09 -3.83 22.30
C CYS A 186 1.29 -4.76 22.53
N ALA A 187 1.67 -4.92 23.80
CA ALA A 187 2.26 -6.17 24.28
C ALA A 187 2.02 -6.34 25.79
N VAL A 188 0.78 -6.56 26.24
CA VAL A 188 0.58 -7.21 27.56
C VAL A 188 -0.71 -8.05 27.55
N SER A 189 -0.58 -9.33 27.24
CA SER A 189 -1.39 -10.37 27.88
C SER A 189 -0.70 -11.73 27.71
N ALA A 190 0.12 -12.08 28.69
CA ALA A 190 0.43 -13.47 28.98
C ALA A 190 0.40 -13.62 30.50
N SER A 191 -0.66 -14.25 30.99
CA SER A 191 -0.84 -14.65 32.37
C SER A 191 0.04 -15.86 32.69
N ASN A 192 0.99 -15.62 33.58
CA ASN A 192 1.57 -16.45 34.64
C ASN A 192 1.21 -17.96 34.70
N ASP A 193 2.23 -18.79 34.55
CA ASP A 193 2.58 -19.79 35.57
C ASP A 193 3.98 -19.42 36.10
N ASP A 194 4.12 -19.41 37.42
CA ASP A 194 5.26 -18.88 38.18
C ASP A 194 6.63 -19.44 37.77
N ASP A 195 7.51 -18.57 37.25
CA ASP A 195 8.80 -18.34 37.92
C ASP A 195 9.30 -16.93 37.61
N SER A 196 9.72 -16.24 38.67
CA SER A 196 9.99 -14.81 38.72
C SER A 196 10.99 -14.29 37.68
N PHE A 197 10.68 -13.16 37.04
CA PHE A 197 11.72 -12.19 36.69
C PHE A 197 11.18 -10.77 36.83
N ALA A 198 11.57 -10.13 37.93
CA ALA A 198 11.37 -8.71 38.12
C ALA A 198 12.12 -7.92 37.04
N SER A 199 11.46 -6.98 36.36
CA SER A 199 12.14 -5.96 35.57
C SER A 199 12.35 -4.70 36.42
N VAL A 200 13.61 -4.29 36.53
CA VAL A 200 14.00 -3.04 37.18
C VAL A 200 13.90 -1.93 36.14
N ILE A 201 13.01 -0.95 36.36
CA ILE A 201 12.97 0.28 35.55
C ILE A 201 13.75 1.37 36.30
N THR A 202 14.97 1.64 35.85
CA THR A 202 15.69 2.86 36.23
C THR A 202 15.27 4.02 35.32
N GLY A 203 14.48 4.96 35.86
CA GLY A 203 14.19 6.21 35.18
C GLY A 203 15.42 7.12 35.08
N ALA A 204 15.50 7.93 34.03
CA ALA A 204 16.63 8.81 33.69
C ALA A 204 17.03 9.85 34.76
N ASN A 205 16.31 9.94 35.88
CA ASN A 205 16.61 10.84 37.00
C ASN A 205 16.96 10.10 38.31
N GLY A 206 17.27 8.80 38.25
CA GLY A 206 17.82 8.06 39.39
C GLY A 206 16.87 7.86 40.58
N LYS A 207 15.57 8.12 40.41
CA LYS A 207 14.56 7.78 41.42
C LYS A 207 13.80 6.54 41.01
N VAL A 208 13.89 5.51 41.86
CA VAL A 208 13.06 4.30 41.79
C VAL A 208 11.75 4.61 42.51
N SER A 209 10.62 4.48 41.81
CA SER A 209 9.29 4.52 42.41
C SER A 209 8.56 3.22 42.08
N TYR A 210 8.05 2.56 43.13
CA TYR A 210 7.12 1.44 42.99
C TYR A 210 5.72 2.02 43.07
N GLU A 211 5.00 2.07 41.96
CA GLU A 211 3.56 2.32 42.01
C GLU A 211 2.81 1.05 41.60
N TYR A 212 2.02 0.53 42.54
CA TYR A 212 0.97 -0.44 42.29
C TYR A 212 -0.28 0.35 41.96
N LEU A 213 -0.70 0.36 40.69
CA LEU A 213 -2.01 0.88 40.32
C LEU A 213 -2.97 -0.30 40.20
N LEU A 214 -3.87 -0.40 41.19
CA LEU A 214 -5.07 -1.21 41.14
C LEU A 214 -6.09 -0.48 40.25
N TRP A 215 -6.30 -1.06 39.05
CA TRP A 215 -7.38 -0.93 38.06
C TRP A 215 -8.13 0.40 37.93
#